data_AF-A0A177B0M6-F1
#
_entry.id   AF-A0A177B0M6-F1
#
_cell.length_a   1.000
_cell.length_b   1.000
_cell.length_c   1.000
_cell.angle_alpha   90.00
_cell.angle_beta   90.00
_cell.angle_gamma   90.00
#
_symmetry.space_group_name_H-M   'P 1'
#
loop_
_entity.id
_entity.type
_entity.pdbx_description
1 polymer ?
#
loop_
_entity_poly.entity_id
_entity_poly.type
_entity_poly.pdbx_seq_one_letter_code
_entity_poly.pdbx_strand_id
1 'polypeptide(L)'
;MNKINEIEEINDKIDSKFKIKTQKKKKNYKIKRRIEDIPTGSDMRSIQVPRHRYTPLKQNWTKIYEPIVSEETTNVLHLQKAADFVKSFILGFAVQDALAILRLDDMYIESFEINDVKQLKGEHVSRAIGRIAGKNGRTRYAIENATKTRIIVADTKIHILGAFSNIAIARRTISNLIMGTPASKIYGNLKTIMPRF
;
A
#
# COMPACT_ATOMS: atom_id res chain seq x y z
N MET A 1 -14.98 10.70 -53.07
CA MET A 1 -15.20 11.88 -52.22
C MET A 1 -16.28 11.65 -51.14
N ASN A 2 -16.56 10.41 -50.71
CA ASN A 2 -17.70 10.09 -49.83
C ASN A 2 -17.35 9.45 -48.47
N LYS A 3 -16.08 9.13 -48.19
CA LYS A 3 -15.65 8.53 -46.90
C LYS A 3 -15.31 9.54 -45.80
N ILE A 4 -15.12 10.82 -46.15
CA ILE A 4 -14.81 11.88 -45.18
C ILE A 4 -16.11 12.35 -44.50
N ASN A 5 -17.21 12.43 -45.24
CA ASN A 5 -18.51 12.85 -44.71
C ASN A 5 -19.11 11.81 -43.74
N GLU A 6 -18.85 10.51 -43.93
CA GLU A 6 -19.27 9.46 -42.97
C GLU A 6 -18.51 9.53 -41.64
N ILE A 7 -17.25 10.01 -41.65
CA ILE A 7 -16.44 10.13 -40.43
C ILE A 7 -16.84 11.38 -39.63
N GLU A 8 -17.21 12.48 -40.29
CA GLU A 8 -17.75 13.68 -39.63
C GLU A 8 -19.10 13.41 -38.95
N GLU A 9 -20.00 12.64 -39.59
CA GLU A 9 -21.29 12.25 -38.99
C GLU A 9 -21.15 11.32 -37.76
N ILE A 10 -20.10 10.49 -37.72
CA ILE A 10 -19.79 9.63 -36.57
C ILE A 10 -19.22 10.46 -35.41
N ASN A 11 -18.36 11.44 -35.70
CA ASN A 11 -17.78 12.31 -34.66
C ASN A 11 -18.82 13.24 -34.01
N ASP A 12 -19.76 13.81 -34.78
CA ASP A 12 -20.84 14.63 -34.21
C ASP A 12 -21.82 13.83 -33.31
N LYS A 13 -22.01 12.53 -33.62
CA LYS A 13 -22.76 11.60 -32.75
C LYS A 13 -22.01 11.23 -31.47
N ILE A 14 -20.67 11.24 -31.48
CA ILE A 14 -19.85 10.97 -30.29
C ILE A 14 -19.83 12.20 -29.37
N ASP A 15 -19.71 13.41 -29.93
CA ASP A 15 -19.65 14.67 -29.18
C ASP A 15 -20.99 15.04 -28.52
N SER A 16 -22.10 14.74 -29.19
CA SER A 16 -23.45 14.89 -28.61
C SER A 16 -23.69 13.90 -27.45
N LYS A 17 -23.11 12.69 -27.48
CA LYS A 17 -23.18 11.70 -26.40
C LYS A 17 -22.27 12.05 -25.21
N PHE A 18 -21.15 12.73 -25.46
CA PHE A 18 -20.23 13.21 -24.42
C PHE A 18 -20.74 14.47 -23.70
N LYS A 19 -21.48 15.37 -24.38
CA LYS A 19 -22.04 16.59 -23.78
C LYS A 19 -23.17 16.37 -22.76
N ILE A 20 -23.86 15.22 -22.78
CA ILE A 20 -24.95 14.91 -21.83
C ILE A 20 -24.41 14.56 -20.42
N LYS A 21 -23.12 14.24 -20.25
CA LYS A 21 -22.54 13.90 -18.94
C LYS A 21 -22.01 15.09 -18.13
N THR A 22 -22.13 16.31 -18.64
CA THR A 22 -21.56 17.52 -17.99
C THR A 22 -22.63 18.50 -17.55
N GLN A 23 -23.64 18.03 -16.82
CA GLN A 23 -24.47 18.89 -15.98
C GLN A 23 -24.36 18.44 -14.52
N LYS A 24 -23.71 19.30 -13.75
CA LYS A 24 -23.48 19.21 -12.31
C LYS A 24 -24.78 18.89 -11.57
N LYS A 25 -24.92 17.65 -11.07
CA LYS A 25 -25.67 17.40 -9.83
C LYS A 25 -24.66 17.19 -8.72
N LYS A 26 -24.47 18.21 -7.87
CA LYS A 26 -23.91 18.01 -6.52
C LYS A 26 -24.88 17.10 -5.77
N LYS A 27 -24.71 15.78 -5.92
CA LYS A 27 -25.38 14.81 -5.05
C LYS A 27 -24.63 14.84 -3.73
N ASN A 28 -25.17 15.60 -2.78
CA ASN A 28 -24.87 15.40 -1.36
C ASN A 28 -25.34 13.99 -1.02
N TYR A 29 -24.42 13.04 -1.01
CA TYR A 29 -24.67 11.72 -0.46
C TYR A 29 -24.79 11.86 1.07
N LYS A 30 -25.98 12.23 1.55
CA LYS A 30 -26.37 11.92 2.93
C LYS A 30 -26.44 10.40 3.00
N ILE A 31 -25.38 9.76 3.49
CA ILE A 31 -25.38 8.34 3.79
C ILE A 31 -26.25 8.16 5.04
N LYS A 32 -27.55 7.99 4.83
CA LYS A 32 -28.47 7.42 5.82
C LYS A 32 -28.92 6.09 5.23
N ARG A 33 -28.10 5.05 5.38
CA ARG A 33 -28.62 3.69 5.22
C ARG A 33 -29.38 3.35 6.49
N ARG A 34 -30.64 2.95 6.33
CA ARG A 34 -31.45 2.34 7.39
C ARG A 34 -30.68 1.13 7.90
N ILE A 35 -30.55 0.99 9.21
CA ILE A 35 -29.80 -0.09 9.87
C ILE A 35 -30.52 -1.45 9.74
N GLU A 36 -31.69 -1.49 9.09
CA GLU A 36 -32.69 -2.56 9.23
C GLU A 36 -32.58 -3.70 8.20
N ASP A 37 -31.75 -3.59 7.14
CA ASP A 37 -31.63 -4.64 6.09
C ASP A 37 -30.31 -5.44 6.16
N ILE A 38 -29.60 -5.40 7.29
CA ILE A 38 -28.34 -6.12 7.48
C ILE A 38 -28.68 -7.54 7.97
N PRO A 39 -28.31 -8.62 7.25
CA PRO A 39 -28.44 -9.97 7.78
C PRO A 39 -27.69 -10.02 9.10
N THR A 40 -28.33 -10.49 10.17
CA THR A 40 -27.85 -10.43 11.57
C THR A 40 -26.55 -11.23 11.85
N GLY A 41 -25.85 -11.69 10.82
CA GLY A 41 -24.54 -12.35 10.88
C GLY A 41 -23.52 -11.88 9.83
N SER A 42 -23.72 -10.74 9.15
CA SER A 42 -22.72 -10.22 8.21
C SER A 42 -21.63 -9.42 8.93
N ASP A 43 -20.45 -10.01 9.08
CA ASP A 43 -19.28 -9.32 9.64
C ASP A 43 -18.85 -8.16 8.73
N MET A 44 -18.86 -6.93 9.27
CA MET A 44 -18.45 -5.72 8.55
C MET A 44 -17.18 -5.13 9.17
N ARG A 45 -16.21 -4.75 8.34
CA ARG A 45 -15.00 -4.04 8.75
C ARG A 45 -14.90 -2.71 8.03
N SER A 46 -14.77 -1.62 8.80
CA SER A 46 -14.58 -0.27 8.27
C SER A 46 -13.13 0.16 8.42
N ILE A 47 -12.54 0.74 7.36
CA ILE A 47 -11.16 1.23 7.38
C ILE A 47 -11.15 2.72 7.11
N GLN A 48 -10.44 3.47 7.96
CA GLN A 48 -10.30 4.91 7.84
C GLN A 48 -9.25 5.25 6.78
N VAL A 49 -9.60 6.12 5.83
CA VAL A 49 -8.70 6.55 4.75
C VAL A 49 -8.21 7.98 5.00
N PRO A 50 -6.88 8.21 5.12
CA PRO A 50 -6.29 9.53 5.19
C PRO A 50 -6.57 10.37 3.94
N ARG A 51 -6.68 11.69 4.11
CA ARG A 51 -7.06 12.61 3.02
C ARG A 51 -6.17 12.50 1.78
N HIS A 52 -4.85 12.38 1.99
CA HIS A 52 -3.84 12.29 0.93
C HIS A 52 -3.84 10.95 0.18
N ARG A 53 -4.55 9.94 0.68
CA ARG A 53 -4.67 8.61 0.05
C ARG A 53 -5.98 8.41 -0.71
N TYR A 54 -6.95 9.32 -0.64
CA TYR A 54 -8.19 9.19 -1.42
C TYR A 54 -7.98 9.26 -2.93
N THR A 55 -7.10 10.14 -3.41
CA THR A 55 -6.81 10.27 -4.84
C THR A 55 -6.23 8.99 -5.45
N PRO A 56 -5.15 8.39 -4.90
CA PRO A 56 -4.63 7.13 -5.44
C PRO A 56 -5.58 5.94 -5.23
N LEU A 57 -6.43 5.98 -4.18
CA LEU A 57 -7.47 4.97 -3.96
C LEU A 57 -8.50 4.97 -5.08
N LYS A 58 -8.98 6.15 -5.51
CA LYS A 58 -9.95 6.26 -6.60
C LYS A 58 -9.37 5.81 -7.94
N GLN A 59 -8.11 6.14 -8.22
CA GLN A 59 -7.45 5.78 -9.47
C GLN A 59 -7.23 4.27 -9.61
N ASN A 60 -6.85 3.61 -8.52
CA ASN A 60 -6.58 2.16 -8.51
C ASN A 60 -7.76 1.32 -8.02
N TRP A 61 -8.94 1.91 -7.83
CA TRP A 61 -10.10 1.24 -7.23
C TRP A 61 -10.42 -0.07 -7.94
N THR A 62 -10.36 -0.09 -9.27
CA THR A 62 -10.63 -1.28 -10.08
C THR A 62 -9.73 -2.45 -9.71
N LYS A 63 -8.42 -2.21 -9.63
CA LYS A 63 -7.41 -3.21 -9.28
C LYS A 63 -7.50 -3.68 -7.82
N ILE A 64 -8.14 -2.90 -6.95
CA ILE A 64 -8.27 -3.20 -5.53
C ILE A 64 -9.53 -4.04 -5.29
N TYR A 65 -10.67 -3.70 -5.90
CA TYR A 65 -11.91 -4.44 -5.65
C TYR A 65 -11.94 -5.80 -6.36
N GLU A 66 -11.36 -5.90 -7.56
CA GLU A 66 -11.36 -7.14 -8.35
C GLU A 66 -10.86 -8.38 -7.58
N PRO A 67 -9.67 -8.35 -6.94
CA PRO A 67 -9.17 -9.51 -6.20
C PRO A 67 -9.89 -9.77 -4.88
N ILE A 68 -10.73 -8.84 -4.40
CA ILE A 68 -11.50 -8.99 -3.15
C ILE A 68 -12.88 -9.61 -3.43
N VAL A 69 -13.47 -9.31 -4.58
CA VAL A 69 -14.85 -9.70 -4.93
C VAL A 69 -14.90 -11.07 -5.64
N SER A 70 -13.76 -11.73 -5.85
CA SER A 70 -13.71 -13.06 -6.47
C SER A 70 -14.44 -14.14 -5.65
N GLU A 71 -14.97 -15.14 -6.36
CA GLU A 71 -15.90 -16.17 -5.88
C GLU A 71 -15.36 -17.09 -4.77
N GLU A 72 -14.08 -16.99 -4.41
CA GLU A 72 -13.41 -17.79 -3.38
C GLU A 72 -13.80 -17.39 -1.94
N THR A 73 -14.60 -16.35 -1.75
CA THR A 73 -14.89 -15.77 -0.44
C THR A 73 -16.07 -16.42 0.26
N THR A 74 -15.94 -17.70 0.63
CA THR A 74 -16.90 -18.40 1.51
C THR A 74 -16.46 -18.42 2.97
N ASN A 75 -15.18 -18.13 3.26
CA ASN A 75 -14.62 -18.18 4.62
C ASN A 75 -14.50 -16.80 5.29
N VAL A 76 -14.88 -16.75 6.58
CA VAL A 76 -14.78 -15.55 7.45
C VAL A 76 -13.34 -15.04 7.59
N LEU A 77 -12.33 -15.93 7.49
CA LEU A 77 -10.92 -15.56 7.61
C LEU A 77 -10.42 -14.66 6.47
N HIS A 78 -11.03 -14.71 5.28
CA HIS A 78 -10.64 -13.84 4.16
C HIS A 78 -11.06 -12.38 4.38
N LEU A 79 -12.05 -12.11 5.24
CA LEU A 79 -12.44 -10.74 5.59
C LEU A 79 -11.27 -9.98 6.24
N GLN A 80 -10.51 -10.64 7.12
CA GLN A 80 -9.35 -10.03 7.76
C GLN A 80 -8.22 -9.78 6.75
N LYS A 81 -7.94 -10.74 5.87
CA LYS A 81 -6.93 -10.57 4.79
C LYS A 81 -7.31 -9.44 3.84
N ALA A 82 -8.58 -9.32 3.47
CA ALA A 82 -9.08 -8.21 2.65
C ALA A 82 -8.94 -6.86 3.37
N ALA A 83 -9.21 -6.84 4.69
CA ALA A 83 -9.04 -5.64 5.49
C ALA A 83 -7.55 -5.22 5.58
N ASP A 84 -6.65 -6.18 5.78
CA ASP A 84 -5.20 -5.94 5.83
C ASP A 84 -4.63 -5.56 4.47
N PHE A 85 -5.16 -6.11 3.37
CA PHE A 85 -4.84 -5.69 2.00
C PHE A 85 -5.17 -4.21 1.78
N VAL A 86 -6.40 -3.79 2.08
CA VAL A 86 -6.81 -2.38 1.95
C VAL A 86 -5.99 -1.48 2.88
N LYS A 87 -5.72 -1.95 4.11
CA LYS A 87 -4.87 -1.24 5.07
C LYS A 87 -3.44 -1.06 4.56
N SER A 88 -2.84 -2.08 3.96
CA SER A 88 -1.50 -2.01 3.37
C SER A 88 -1.44 -0.95 2.27
N PHE A 89 -2.45 -0.90 1.40
CA PHE A 89 -2.55 0.13 0.39
C PHE A 89 -2.67 1.51 1.04
N ILE A 90 -3.48 1.69 2.07
CA ILE A 90 -3.61 2.97 2.77
C ILE A 90 -2.28 3.44 3.35
N LEU A 91 -1.49 2.55 3.94
CA LEU A 91 -0.16 2.85 4.48
C LEU A 91 0.86 3.26 3.41
N GLY A 92 0.59 2.96 2.14
CA GLY A 92 1.38 3.44 1.00
C GLY A 92 1.94 2.34 0.10
N PHE A 93 1.65 1.06 0.38
CA PHE A 93 2.13 -0.04 -0.46
C PHE A 93 1.53 0.02 -1.86
N ALA A 94 2.33 -0.40 -2.84
CA ALA A 94 1.85 -0.60 -4.20
C ALA A 94 0.83 -1.74 -4.21
N VAL A 95 -0.13 -1.68 -5.12
CA VAL A 95 -1.19 -2.69 -5.23
C VAL A 95 -0.60 -4.09 -5.49
N GLN A 96 0.46 -4.15 -6.30
CA GLN A 96 1.16 -5.39 -6.62
C GLN A 96 1.81 -6.02 -5.38
N ASP A 97 2.42 -5.20 -4.52
CA ASP A 97 3.06 -5.66 -3.29
C ASP A 97 2.01 -6.08 -2.26
N ALA A 98 0.92 -5.33 -2.15
CA ALA A 98 -0.21 -5.63 -1.29
C ALA A 98 -0.88 -6.97 -1.67
N LEU A 99 -0.93 -7.31 -2.97
CA LEU A 99 -1.54 -8.55 -3.46
C LEU A 99 -0.86 -9.80 -2.86
N ALA A 100 0.39 -9.69 -2.42
CA ALA A 100 1.08 -10.78 -1.73
C ALA A 100 0.34 -11.23 -0.45
N ILE A 101 -0.37 -10.33 0.22
CA ILE A 101 -1.18 -10.63 1.42
C ILE A 101 -2.41 -11.49 1.08
N LEU A 102 -3.00 -11.28 -0.10
CA LEU A 102 -4.13 -12.08 -0.56
C LEU A 102 -3.67 -13.45 -1.06
N ARG A 103 -2.46 -13.54 -1.63
CA ARG A 103 -1.92 -14.78 -2.21
C ARG A 103 -1.31 -15.73 -1.19
N LEU A 104 -0.71 -15.22 -0.12
CA LEU A 104 0.06 -15.98 0.86
C LEU A 104 -0.41 -15.66 2.28
N ASP A 105 -0.58 -16.70 3.08
CA ASP A 105 -1.15 -16.60 4.43
C ASP A 105 -0.13 -16.11 5.48
N ASP A 106 1.16 -16.32 5.21
CA ASP A 106 2.25 -15.97 6.13
C ASP A 106 2.82 -14.55 5.90
N MET A 107 2.07 -13.70 5.20
CA MET A 107 2.49 -12.33 4.90
C MET A 107 1.87 -11.34 5.90
N TYR A 108 2.73 -10.65 6.64
CA TYR A 108 2.33 -9.70 7.67
C TYR A 108 2.77 -8.29 7.34
N ILE A 109 2.06 -7.31 7.91
CA ILE A 109 2.43 -5.90 7.86
C ILE A 109 2.80 -5.47 9.26
N GLU A 110 3.93 -4.81 9.38
CA GLU A 110 4.36 -4.20 10.62
C GLU A 110 4.63 -2.72 10.46
N SER A 111 4.21 -1.94 11.45
CA SER A 111 4.45 -0.50 11.51
C SER A 111 5.32 -0.20 12.70
N PHE A 112 6.39 0.55 12.47
CA PHE A 112 7.42 0.85 13.46
C PHE A 112 7.73 2.35 13.44
N GLU A 113 7.82 2.99 14.62
CA GLU A 113 8.21 4.40 14.73
C GLU A 113 9.68 4.55 15.10
N ILE A 114 10.39 5.51 14.51
CA ILE A 114 11.81 5.75 14.80
C ILE A 114 12.04 6.05 16.30
N ASN A 115 11.08 6.72 16.93
CA ASN A 115 11.13 7.09 18.35
C ASN A 115 11.15 5.88 19.29
N ASP A 116 10.61 4.73 18.87
CA ASP A 116 10.55 3.53 19.69
C ASP A 116 11.92 2.88 19.89
N VAL A 117 12.86 3.05 18.95
CA VAL A 117 14.24 2.54 19.07
C VAL A 117 15.15 3.55 19.75
N LYS A 118 15.03 4.83 19.37
CA LYS A 118 15.87 5.88 19.93
C LYS A 118 15.09 7.17 19.94
N GLN A 119 15.06 7.82 21.10
CA GLN A 119 14.52 9.16 21.23
C GLN A 119 15.45 10.14 20.50
N LEU A 120 15.04 10.53 19.30
CA LEU A 120 15.78 11.45 18.43
C LEU A 120 14.97 12.73 18.27
N LYS A 121 15.65 13.88 18.29
CA LYS A 121 15.02 15.20 18.13
C LYS A 121 15.55 15.89 16.87
N GLY A 122 14.66 16.57 16.17
CA GLY A 122 14.98 17.47 15.05
C GLY A 122 15.89 16.84 13.99
N GLU A 123 17.05 17.44 13.78
CA GLU A 123 18.03 17.08 12.74
C GLU A 123 18.45 15.60 12.79
N HIS A 124 18.53 15.01 13.98
CA HIS A 124 18.94 13.63 14.12
C HIS A 124 17.93 12.63 13.53
N VAL A 125 16.63 12.98 13.50
CA VAL A 125 15.59 12.15 12.86
C VAL A 125 15.78 12.14 11.35
N SER A 126 15.97 13.31 10.73
CA SER A 126 16.26 13.44 9.31
C SER A 126 17.54 12.70 8.92
N ARG A 127 18.58 12.77 9.76
CA ARG A 127 19.83 12.02 9.57
C ARG A 127 19.60 10.51 9.63
N ALA A 128 18.81 10.02 10.59
CA ALA A 128 18.48 8.60 10.68
C ALA A 128 17.69 8.12 9.45
N ILE A 129 16.69 8.88 9.00
CA ILE A 129 15.94 8.60 7.76
C ILE A 129 16.87 8.55 6.55
N GLY A 130 17.79 9.52 6.44
CA GLY A 130 18.79 9.57 5.37
C GLY A 130 19.70 8.34 5.33
N ARG A 131 20.00 7.73 6.49
CA ARG A 131 20.78 6.48 6.56
C ARG A 131 19.98 5.25 6.16
N ILE A 132 18.69 5.19 6.52
CA ILE A 132 17.79 4.09 6.15
C ILE A 132 17.58 4.07 4.63
N ALA A 133 17.30 5.23 4.04
CA ALA A 133 17.18 5.35 2.60
C ALA A 133 18.54 5.12 1.91
N GLY A 134 19.60 5.76 2.40
CA GLY A 134 20.87 5.85 1.70
C GLY A 134 20.76 6.66 0.39
N LYS A 135 21.86 6.74 -0.37
CA LYS A 135 21.86 7.46 -1.66
C LYS A 135 20.83 6.85 -2.61
N ASN A 136 19.83 7.63 -3.02
CA ASN A 136 18.74 7.23 -3.91
C ASN A 136 18.00 5.94 -3.47
N GLY A 137 17.90 5.70 -2.15
CA GLY A 137 17.21 4.49 -1.66
C GLY A 137 18.05 3.21 -1.73
N ARG A 138 19.34 3.26 -2.14
CA ARG A 138 20.19 2.07 -2.34
C ARG A 138 20.25 1.16 -1.11
N THR A 139 20.32 1.74 0.10
CA THR A 139 20.39 0.95 1.33
C THR A 139 19.05 0.29 1.64
N ARG A 140 17.94 1.00 1.46
CA ARG A 140 16.59 0.43 1.59
C ARG A 140 16.40 -0.76 0.63
N TYR A 141 16.71 -0.58 -0.66
CA TYR A 141 16.58 -1.64 -1.66
C TYR A 141 17.49 -2.85 -1.37
N ALA A 142 18.69 -2.63 -0.84
CA ALA A 142 19.57 -3.73 -0.44
C ALA A 142 18.96 -4.57 0.69
N ILE A 143 18.31 -3.92 1.68
CA ILE A 143 17.63 -4.63 2.77
C ILE A 143 16.38 -5.36 2.24
N GLU A 144 15.58 -4.71 1.40
CA GLU A 144 14.40 -5.31 0.76
C GLU A 144 14.78 -6.58 0.01
N ASN A 145 15.80 -6.51 -0.86
CA ASN A 145 16.24 -7.65 -1.66
C ASN A 145 16.86 -8.77 -0.81
N ALA A 146 17.61 -8.41 0.23
CA ALA A 146 18.25 -9.39 1.09
C ALA A 146 17.24 -10.17 1.95
N THR A 147 16.23 -9.46 2.47
CA THR A 147 15.23 -10.04 3.37
C THR A 147 13.96 -10.51 2.65
N LYS A 148 13.82 -10.23 1.34
CA LYS A 148 12.57 -10.45 0.57
C LYS A 148 11.37 -9.76 1.24
N THR A 149 11.58 -8.53 1.68
CA THR A 149 10.53 -7.70 2.30
C THR A 149 10.29 -6.45 1.47
N ARG A 150 9.13 -5.81 1.67
CA ARG A 150 8.83 -4.51 1.10
C ARG A 150 8.80 -3.47 2.20
N ILE A 151 9.55 -2.38 2.04
CA ILE A 151 9.73 -1.37 3.09
C ILE A 151 9.28 -0.01 2.56
N ILE A 152 8.45 0.66 3.34
CA ILE A 152 8.05 2.05 3.10
C ILE A 152 8.56 2.90 4.25
N VAL A 153 9.20 4.00 3.89
CA VAL A 153 9.65 5.00 4.85
C VAL A 153 8.75 6.22 4.71
N ALA A 154 7.95 6.48 5.74
CA ALA A 154 6.99 7.58 5.85
C ALA A 154 7.42 8.51 6.99
N ASP A 155 8.42 9.34 6.73
CA ASP A 155 9.05 10.26 7.69
C ASP A 155 9.42 9.56 9.02
N THR A 156 8.54 9.63 10.02
CA THR A 156 8.74 9.04 11.35
C THR A 156 8.33 7.57 11.44
N LYS A 157 7.46 7.11 10.53
CA LYS A 157 6.90 5.76 10.50
C LYS A 157 7.54 4.95 9.39
N ILE A 158 7.82 3.69 9.70
CA ILE A 158 8.37 2.73 8.75
C ILE A 158 7.41 1.56 8.72
N HIS A 159 6.99 1.19 7.52
CA HIS A 159 6.12 0.04 7.31
C HIS A 159 6.91 -1.06 6.61
N ILE A 160 6.83 -2.28 7.12
CA ILE A 160 7.49 -3.45 6.57
C ILE A 160 6.42 -4.48 6.24
N LEU A 161 6.47 -5.03 5.03
CA LEU A 161 5.63 -6.13 4.59
C LEU A 161 6.54 -7.33 4.32
N GLY A 162 6.21 -8.49 4.90
CA GLY A 162 7.04 -9.69 4.77
C GLY A 162 6.55 -10.88 5.58
N ALA A 163 7.26 -12.00 5.46
CA ALA A 163 7.14 -13.10 6.41
C ALA A 163 7.67 -12.67 7.79
N PHE A 164 7.10 -13.21 8.86
CA PHE A 164 7.44 -12.82 10.24
C PHE A 164 8.95 -12.87 10.54
N SER A 165 9.62 -13.96 10.17
CA SER A 165 11.08 -14.13 10.34
C SER A 165 11.88 -13.06 9.61
N ASN A 166 11.46 -12.72 8.39
CA ASN A 166 12.12 -11.74 7.55
C ASN A 166 11.90 -10.32 8.07
N ILE A 167 10.69 -10.01 8.56
CA ILE A 167 10.37 -8.73 9.20
C ILE A 167 11.26 -8.54 10.43
N ALA A 168 11.45 -9.58 11.26
CA ALA A 168 12.31 -9.46 12.44
C ALA A 168 13.76 -9.11 12.08
N ILE A 169 14.30 -9.72 11.02
CA ILE A 169 15.65 -9.44 10.52
C ILE A 169 15.73 -8.01 9.93
N ALA A 170 14.75 -7.62 9.14
CA ALA A 170 14.67 -6.27 8.56
C ALA A 170 14.57 -5.20 9.66
N ARG A 171 13.70 -5.40 10.65
CA ARG A 171 13.55 -4.52 11.81
C ARG A 171 14.86 -4.37 12.56
N ARG A 172 15.54 -5.47 12.90
CA ARG A 172 16.85 -5.44 13.58
C ARG A 172 17.87 -4.64 12.77
N THR A 173 17.88 -4.82 11.45
CA THR A 173 18.79 -4.10 10.55
C THR A 173 18.50 -2.60 10.49
N ILE A 174 17.22 -2.22 10.43
CA ILE A 174 16.76 -0.83 10.46
C ILE A 174 17.07 -0.19 11.82
N SER A 175 16.81 -0.88 12.93
CA SER A 175 17.17 -0.41 14.28
C SER A 175 18.68 -0.17 14.39
N ASN A 176 19.52 -1.05 13.84
CA ASN A 176 20.97 -0.87 13.83
C ASN A 176 21.41 0.37 13.03
N LEU A 177 20.74 0.68 11.92
CA LEU A 177 20.96 1.90 11.14
C LEU A 177 20.61 3.16 11.94
N ILE A 178 19.47 3.14 12.63
CA ILE A 178 19.00 4.23 13.49
C ILE A 178 19.98 4.45 14.66
N MET A 179 20.45 3.36 15.28
CA MET A 179 21.33 3.43 16.45
C MET A 179 22.69 4.07 16.17
N GLY A 180 23.25 3.90 14.96
CA GLY A 180 24.61 4.38 14.72
C GLY A 180 25.47 3.49 13.83
N THR A 181 25.09 2.24 13.59
CA THR A 181 25.98 1.24 12.99
C THR A 181 26.40 1.62 11.57
N PRO A 182 27.71 1.58 11.24
CA PRO A 182 28.19 1.92 9.89
C PRO A 182 27.56 0.98 8.85
N ALA A 183 27.19 1.54 7.69
CA ALA A 183 26.51 0.79 6.63
C ALA A 183 27.32 -0.41 6.13
N SER A 184 28.66 -0.31 6.13
CA SER A 184 29.55 -1.41 5.73
C SER A 184 29.31 -2.69 6.54
N LYS A 185 29.13 -2.56 7.87
CA LYS A 185 28.85 -3.70 8.75
C LYS A 185 27.48 -4.30 8.47
N ILE A 186 26.50 -3.48 8.12
CA ILE A 186 25.16 -3.92 7.77
C ILE A 186 25.16 -4.69 6.45
N TYR A 187 25.87 -4.23 5.43
CA TYR A 187 26.02 -4.99 4.19
C TYR A 187 26.71 -6.33 4.42
N GLY A 188 27.69 -6.40 5.33
CA GLY A 188 28.31 -7.66 5.75
C GLY A 188 27.28 -8.63 6.37
N ASN A 189 26.48 -8.15 7.31
CA ASN A 189 25.44 -8.96 7.95
C ASN A 189 24.35 -9.42 6.96
N LEU A 190 23.93 -8.53 6.06
CA LEU A 190 22.93 -8.85 5.04
C LEU A 190 23.42 -9.95 4.09
N LYS A 191 24.70 -9.95 3.71
CA LYS A 191 25.29 -11.04 2.90
C LYS A 191 25.23 -12.40 3.56
N THR A 192 25.27 -12.47 4.89
CA THR A 192 25.13 -13.74 5.63
C THR A 192 23.69 -14.25 5.62
N ILE A 193 22.72 -13.34 5.66
CA ILE A 193 21.29 -13.64 5.65
C ILE A 193 20.80 -13.98 4.24
N MET A 194 21.40 -13.36 3.22
CA MET A 194 21.09 -13.66 1.83
C MET A 194 21.36 -15.14 1.56
N PRO A 195 20.38 -15.89 1.03
CA PRO A 195 20.63 -17.26 0.63
C PRO A 195 21.76 -17.25 -0.40
N ARG A 196 22.78 -18.09 -0.18
CA ARG A 196 23.82 -18.29 -1.17
C ARG A 196 23.22 -19.12 -2.30
N PHE A 197 22.77 -18.44 -3.34
CA PHE A 197 22.43 -19.06 -4.61
C PHE A 197 23.65 -18.99 -5.54
#